data_AF-A0A2T3ZG18-F1
#
_entry.id   AF-A0A2T3ZG18-F1
#
_cell.length_a   1.000
_cell.length_b   1.000
_cell.length_c   1.000
_cell.angle_alpha   90.00
_cell.angle_beta   90.00
_cell.angle_gamma   90.00
#
_symmetry.space_group_name_H-M   'P 1'
#
loop_
_entity.id
_entity.type
_entity.pdbx_description
1 polymer ?
#
loop_
_entity_poly.entity_id
_entity_poly.type
_entity_poly.pdbx_seq_one_letter_code
_entity_poly.pdbx_strand_id
1 'polypeptide(L)'
;MNEPVVINYNELEAALREREQWQGVWPAVRVIDFHDGKITTDRVFELDVDLESFLKEKPQAKLRFILLETRQVTPNNKDTWQGEVISAAINPAMLRCLRKHAGLFNTFIEATCGIGHWYSAKHMCYNDDFKETVYEKKLDIFYEYIPQEKKHSCTQLSIANNSTTYFFLDLPGSVLARFMGDVARDSKLSTRFFYMDTLIADEAMRTWQKNIALKRTELKSLDKTIDDSKVNNQSLRELHALAREWHILARNLSDYSALLKFFKTSSSRYYALTDSHASKWALDIMSLNGTLEYLDSSCQSLTYLISDYSGRTKTRIDLLYHLASQSESQSARELAELARQDSAAMLTIAAVTLLFLPGTFIASILSTTIFNFADGEMQVYRKWWIFPVTVVPFTILVFVAWFAWLAQKRGKRDYK
;
A
#
# COMPACT_ATOMS: atom_id res chain seq x y z
N MET A 1 25.29 -31.00 5.68
CA MET A 1 24.06 -30.31 6.11
C MET A 1 24.44 -28.92 6.63
N ASN A 2 24.32 -27.90 5.78
CA ASN A 2 24.30 -26.48 6.17
C ASN A 2 23.23 -25.78 5.31
N GLU A 3 22.09 -26.43 5.09
CA GLU A 3 20.86 -25.64 5.02
C GLU A 3 20.76 -24.98 6.39
N PRO A 4 20.71 -23.65 6.51
CA PRO A 4 20.28 -23.07 7.77
C PRO A 4 18.95 -23.74 8.09
N VAL A 5 18.88 -24.45 9.22
CA VAL A 5 17.67 -25.10 9.71
C VAL A 5 16.70 -23.98 10.10
N VAL A 6 16.09 -23.36 9.10
CA VAL A 6 15.00 -22.40 9.27
C VAL A 6 13.67 -23.17 9.33
N ILE A 7 13.63 -24.40 8.79
CA ILE A 7 12.38 -25.09 8.48
C ILE A 7 12.30 -26.43 9.23
N ASN A 8 11.37 -26.52 10.16
CA ASN A 8 11.00 -27.77 10.82
C ASN A 8 10.18 -28.63 9.86
N TYR A 9 10.73 -29.78 9.42
CA TYR A 9 10.05 -30.71 8.52
C TYR A 9 8.65 -31.12 9.01
N ASN A 10 8.48 -31.26 10.33
CA ASN A 10 7.20 -31.65 10.91
C ASN A 10 6.15 -30.54 10.80
N GLU A 11 6.55 -29.28 10.95
CA GLU A 11 5.66 -28.12 10.76
C GLU A 11 5.24 -27.99 9.30
N LEU A 12 6.20 -28.19 8.37
CA LEU A 12 5.94 -28.18 6.94
C LEU A 12 4.91 -29.26 6.53
N GLU A 13 5.09 -30.49 7.01
CA GLU A 13 4.16 -31.58 6.74
C GLU A 13 2.79 -31.37 7.40
N ALA A 14 2.75 -30.82 8.62
CA ALA A 14 1.49 -30.52 9.30
C ALA A 14 0.65 -29.51 8.50
N ALA A 15 1.27 -28.45 8.00
CA ALA A 15 0.59 -27.45 7.18
C ALA A 15 0.20 -27.95 5.78
N LEU A 16 0.99 -28.84 5.17
CA LEU A 16 0.56 -29.52 3.93
C LEU A 16 -0.69 -30.38 4.17
N ARG A 17 -0.75 -31.11 5.30
CA ARG A 17 -1.94 -31.92 5.67
C ARG A 17 -3.17 -31.07 5.97
N GLU A 18 -2.99 -29.90 6.57
CA GLU A 18 -4.09 -28.95 6.79
C GLU A 18 -4.70 -28.49 5.46
N ARG A 19 -3.84 -28.17 4.49
CA ARG A 19 -4.24 -27.68 3.16
C ARG A 19 -4.93 -28.74 2.29
N GLU A 20 -4.66 -30.02 2.52
CA GLU A 20 -5.40 -31.11 1.84
C GLU A 20 -6.90 -31.09 2.16
N GLN A 21 -7.28 -30.51 3.30
CA GLN A 21 -8.67 -30.41 3.71
C GLN A 21 -9.41 -29.26 2.99
N TRP A 22 -8.70 -28.38 2.27
CA TRP A 22 -9.29 -27.22 1.63
C TRP A 22 -10.19 -27.61 0.46
N GLN A 23 -11.31 -26.89 0.32
CA GLN A 23 -12.27 -27.12 -0.75
C GLN A 23 -11.96 -26.21 -1.95
N GLY A 24 -11.83 -26.81 -3.13
CA GLY A 24 -11.61 -26.09 -4.39
C GLY A 24 -11.05 -26.99 -5.50
N VAL A 25 -10.96 -26.43 -6.71
CA VAL A 25 -10.27 -27.07 -7.82
C VAL A 25 -8.79 -26.70 -7.74
N TRP A 26 -7.95 -27.70 -7.55
CA TRP A 26 -6.50 -27.50 -7.53
C TRP A 26 -5.97 -27.16 -8.93
N PRO A 27 -5.02 -26.21 -9.05
CA PRO A 27 -4.38 -25.92 -10.32
C PRO A 27 -3.52 -27.10 -10.78
N ALA A 28 -3.50 -27.35 -12.08
CA ALA A 28 -2.67 -28.38 -12.69
C ALA A 28 -1.20 -27.94 -12.73
N VAL A 29 -0.29 -28.91 -12.75
CA VAL A 29 1.15 -28.67 -12.93
C VAL A 29 1.50 -28.87 -14.39
N ARG A 30 2.11 -27.88 -15.03
CA ARG A 30 2.58 -28.00 -16.42
C ARG A 30 4.08 -28.27 -16.44
N VAL A 31 4.50 -29.28 -17.19
CA VAL A 31 5.91 -29.64 -17.37
C VAL A 31 6.28 -29.50 -18.85
N ILE A 32 7.34 -28.74 -19.12
CA ILE A 32 7.87 -28.50 -20.46
C ILE A 32 9.34 -28.91 -20.50
N ASP A 33 9.66 -29.89 -21.34
CA ASP A 33 11.02 -30.37 -21.55
C ASP A 33 11.58 -29.85 -22.87
N PHE A 34 12.78 -29.30 -22.82
CA PHE A 34 13.48 -28.75 -23.97
C PHE A 34 14.73 -29.58 -24.31
N HIS A 35 14.99 -29.72 -25.61
CA HIS A 35 16.22 -30.26 -26.14
C HIS A 35 16.67 -29.39 -27.32
N ASP A 36 17.87 -28.84 -27.23
CA ASP A 36 18.48 -27.97 -28.26
C ASP A 36 17.54 -26.88 -28.78
N GLY A 37 16.87 -26.19 -27.85
CA GLY A 37 15.95 -25.09 -28.15
C GLY A 37 14.59 -25.49 -28.73
N LYS A 38 14.27 -26.79 -28.81
CA LYS A 38 12.95 -27.27 -29.21
C LYS A 38 12.21 -27.89 -28.04
N ILE A 39 10.90 -27.68 -28.00
CA ILE A 39 10.01 -28.36 -27.05
C ILE A 39 9.90 -29.82 -27.48
N THR A 40 10.29 -30.71 -26.57
CA THR A 40 10.18 -32.16 -26.77
C THR A 40 8.95 -32.74 -26.07
N THR A 41 8.56 -32.15 -24.94
CA THR A 41 7.37 -32.52 -24.18
C THR A 41 6.75 -31.26 -23.62
N ASP A 42 5.43 -31.16 -23.70
CA ASP A 42 4.63 -30.13 -23.05
C ASP A 42 3.34 -30.81 -22.56
N ARG A 43 3.26 -31.05 -21.25
CA ARG A 43 2.17 -31.81 -20.63
C ARG A 43 1.65 -31.10 -19.40
N VAL A 44 0.34 -31.22 -19.19
CA VAL A 44 -0.37 -30.67 -18.04
C VAL A 44 -0.87 -31.86 -17.20
N PHE A 45 -0.60 -31.82 -15.90
CA PHE A 45 -0.90 -32.89 -14.95
C PHE A 45 -1.89 -32.40 -13.90
N GLU A 46 -3.06 -33.04 -13.84
CA GLU A 46 -4.09 -32.77 -12.83
C GLU A 46 -3.98 -33.71 -11.61
N LEU A 47 -3.43 -34.92 -11.82
CA LEU A 47 -3.23 -35.96 -10.81
C LEU A 47 -1.75 -36.20 -10.51
N ASP A 48 -1.44 -36.41 -9.24
CA ASP A 48 -0.06 -36.60 -8.75
C ASP A 48 0.53 -37.94 -9.19
N VAL A 49 -0.29 -38.99 -9.32
CA VAL A 49 0.12 -40.31 -9.81
C VAL A 49 0.66 -40.25 -11.25
N ASP A 50 0.01 -39.45 -12.11
CA ASP A 50 0.42 -39.29 -13.50
C ASP A 50 1.73 -38.50 -13.60
N LEU A 51 1.87 -37.46 -12.77
CA LEU A 51 3.10 -36.69 -12.65
C LEU A 51 4.26 -37.56 -12.11
N GLU A 52 4.01 -38.37 -11.10
CA GLU A 52 5.00 -39.29 -10.52
C GLU A 52 5.47 -40.31 -11.55
N SER A 53 4.55 -40.87 -12.33
CA SER A 53 4.87 -41.84 -13.39
C SER A 53 5.74 -41.19 -14.47
N PHE A 54 5.38 -39.98 -14.90
CA PHE A 54 6.16 -39.22 -15.88
C PHE A 54 7.57 -38.88 -15.39
N LEU A 55 7.71 -38.41 -14.14
CA LEU A 55 9.02 -38.05 -13.58
C LEU A 55 9.92 -39.28 -13.39
N LYS A 56 9.35 -40.45 -13.09
CA LYS A 56 10.09 -41.73 -13.03
C LYS A 56 10.54 -42.22 -14.41
N GLU A 57 9.69 -42.09 -15.42
CA GLU A 57 10.01 -42.51 -16.79
C GLU A 57 11.04 -41.60 -17.47
N LYS A 58 10.97 -40.29 -17.23
CA LYS A 58 11.90 -39.28 -17.76
C LYS A 58 12.57 -38.52 -16.62
N PRO A 59 13.58 -39.14 -15.96
CA PRO A 59 14.21 -38.54 -14.79
C PRO A 59 15.00 -37.26 -15.13
N GLN A 60 15.49 -37.11 -16.36
CA GLN A 60 16.34 -35.97 -16.74
C GLN A 60 16.04 -35.47 -18.16
N ALA A 61 15.94 -34.15 -18.30
CA ALA A 61 15.96 -33.42 -19.56
C ALA A 61 17.07 -32.37 -19.50
N LYS A 62 17.56 -31.93 -20.67
CA LYS A 62 18.63 -30.91 -20.74
C LYS A 62 18.18 -29.59 -20.11
N LEU A 63 16.95 -29.18 -20.39
CA LEU A 63 16.25 -28.11 -19.70
C LEU A 63 14.81 -28.53 -19.44
N ARG A 64 14.35 -28.40 -18.19
CA ARG A 64 12.98 -28.71 -17.76
C ARG A 64 12.38 -27.51 -17.06
N PHE A 65 11.20 -27.10 -17.48
CA PHE A 65 10.37 -26.10 -16.80
C PHE A 65 9.18 -26.79 -16.14
N ILE A 66 9.00 -26.53 -14.85
CA ILE A 66 7.85 -26.97 -14.08
C ILE A 66 7.11 -25.71 -13.65
N LEU A 67 5.95 -25.48 -14.23
CA LEU A 67 5.13 -24.30 -13.98
C LEU A 67 4.01 -24.68 -13.01
N LEU A 68 4.00 -23.97 -11.89
CA LEU A 68 2.97 -24.04 -10.86
C LEU A 68 2.21 -22.72 -10.86
N GLU A 69 0.89 -22.80 -10.87
CA GLU A 69 0.02 -21.64 -10.75
C GLU A 69 -0.65 -21.67 -9.38
N THR A 70 -0.86 -20.49 -8.79
CA THR A 70 -1.67 -20.41 -7.59
C THR A 70 -3.13 -20.19 -7.96
N ARG A 71 -4.02 -20.89 -7.26
CA ARG A 71 -5.46 -20.64 -7.37
C ARG A 71 -6.06 -20.33 -6.03
N GLN A 72 -7.08 -19.50 -6.07
CA GLN A 72 -7.86 -19.12 -4.91
C GLN A 72 -8.73 -20.30 -4.44
N VAL A 73 -8.53 -20.74 -3.19
CA VAL A 73 -9.26 -21.87 -2.56
C VAL A 73 -9.76 -21.49 -1.17
N THR A 74 -10.81 -22.17 -0.70
CA THR A 74 -11.46 -21.86 0.58
C THR A 74 -11.12 -22.91 1.64
N PRO A 75 -10.64 -22.49 2.83
CA PRO A 75 -10.43 -23.42 3.93
C PRO A 75 -11.76 -24.00 4.43
N ASN A 76 -11.73 -25.27 4.85
CA ASN A 76 -12.91 -26.04 5.24
C ASN A 76 -13.55 -25.57 6.56
N ASN A 77 -12.76 -24.91 7.43
CA ASN A 77 -13.19 -24.49 8.77
C ASN A 77 -13.06 -22.98 8.96
N LYS A 78 -14.07 -22.36 9.58
CA LYS A 78 -14.14 -20.91 9.89
C LYS A 78 -13.35 -20.53 11.15
N ASP A 79 -12.12 -21.02 11.30
CA ASP A 79 -11.29 -20.66 12.47
C ASP A 79 -10.38 -19.45 12.19
N THR A 80 -10.52 -18.46 13.09
CA THR A 80 -9.65 -17.31 13.46
C THR A 80 -8.95 -16.43 12.42
N TRP A 81 -9.11 -16.64 11.12
CA TRP A 81 -8.68 -15.68 10.09
C TRP A 81 -9.87 -14.84 9.61
N GLN A 82 -10.43 -14.03 10.52
CA GLN A 82 -11.44 -13.03 10.15
C GLN A 82 -10.79 -11.93 9.30
N GLY A 83 -11.04 -11.94 7.98
CA GLY A 83 -10.93 -10.71 7.18
C GLY A 83 -10.50 -10.84 5.72
N GLU A 84 -9.71 -11.86 5.34
CA GLU A 84 -9.24 -12.00 3.96
C GLU A 84 -9.27 -13.48 3.53
N VAL A 85 -10.33 -13.89 2.83
CA VAL A 85 -10.18 -14.96 1.83
C VAL A 85 -9.36 -14.26 0.72
N ILE A 86 -8.23 -14.76 0.19
CA ILE A 86 -8.01 -16.12 -0.26
C ILE A 86 -6.49 -16.45 -0.29
N SER A 87 -6.06 -17.51 0.39
CA SER A 87 -4.70 -18.04 0.26
C SER A 87 -4.52 -18.66 -1.13
N ALA A 88 -3.66 -18.07 -1.94
CA ALA A 88 -3.27 -18.63 -3.23
C ALA A 88 -2.57 -19.98 -2.96
N ALA A 89 -3.12 -21.08 -3.49
CA ALA A 89 -2.71 -22.43 -3.09
C ALA A 89 -2.38 -23.34 -4.27
N ILE A 90 -1.56 -24.34 -3.98
CA ILE A 90 -1.10 -25.39 -4.90
C ILE A 90 -1.46 -26.72 -4.26
N ASN A 91 -1.74 -27.73 -5.10
CA ASN A 91 -2.03 -29.09 -4.64
C ASN A 91 -0.88 -29.65 -3.76
N PRO A 92 -1.12 -29.98 -2.47
CA PRO A 92 -0.11 -30.54 -1.57
C PRO A 92 0.51 -31.86 -2.07
N ALA A 93 -0.28 -32.72 -2.71
CA ALA A 93 0.20 -34.00 -3.25
C ALA A 93 1.21 -33.78 -4.38
N MET A 94 0.96 -32.80 -5.24
CA MET A 94 1.89 -32.40 -6.31
C MET A 94 3.21 -31.89 -5.74
N LEU A 95 3.16 -31.04 -4.70
CA LEU A 95 4.36 -30.53 -4.04
C LEU A 95 5.19 -31.66 -3.43
N ARG A 96 4.54 -32.66 -2.79
CA ARG A 96 5.25 -33.85 -2.28
C ARG A 96 5.87 -34.68 -3.42
N CYS A 97 5.15 -34.86 -4.52
CA CYS A 97 5.67 -35.58 -5.69
C CYS A 97 6.91 -34.87 -6.28
N LEU A 98 6.83 -33.56 -6.50
CA LEU A 98 7.94 -32.75 -7.02
C LEU A 98 9.14 -32.73 -6.07
N ARG A 99 8.91 -32.66 -4.76
CA ARG A 99 9.97 -32.77 -3.75
C ARG A 99 10.72 -34.10 -3.85
N LYS A 100 9.99 -35.20 -3.98
CA LYS A 100 10.56 -36.55 -4.00
C LYS A 100 11.29 -36.89 -5.31
N HIS A 101 10.76 -36.46 -6.45
CA HIS A 101 11.18 -36.95 -7.77
C HIS A 101 11.82 -35.90 -8.68
N ALA A 102 11.60 -34.61 -8.42
CA ALA A 102 12.17 -33.51 -9.21
C ALA A 102 13.17 -32.65 -8.43
N GLY A 103 13.27 -32.84 -7.10
CA GLY A 103 14.21 -32.12 -6.25
C GLY A 103 13.77 -30.68 -5.88
N LEU A 104 12.46 -30.47 -5.70
CA LEU A 104 11.88 -29.24 -5.15
C LEU A 104 12.32 -29.03 -3.69
N PHE A 105 12.71 -27.80 -3.31
CA PHE A 105 13.17 -27.51 -1.95
C PHE A 105 12.05 -27.25 -0.96
N ASN A 106 12.34 -27.54 0.30
CA ASN A 106 11.47 -27.21 1.42
C ASN A 106 11.20 -25.70 1.51
N THR A 107 12.18 -24.85 1.19
CA THR A 107 11.99 -23.38 1.16
C THR A 107 10.99 -22.92 0.09
N PHE A 108 10.96 -23.58 -1.08
CA PHE A 108 9.94 -23.28 -2.09
C PHE A 108 8.55 -23.68 -1.58
N ILE A 109 8.43 -24.87 -0.97
CA ILE A 109 7.17 -25.35 -0.40
C ILE A 109 6.72 -24.43 0.74
N GLU A 110 7.62 -24.02 1.63
CA GLU A 110 7.38 -23.04 2.69
C GLU A 110 6.81 -21.73 2.12
N ALA A 111 7.46 -21.15 1.12
CA ALA A 111 7.02 -19.92 0.46
C ALA A 111 5.61 -20.07 -0.14
N THR A 112 5.29 -21.21 -0.76
CA THR A 112 3.93 -21.49 -1.26
C THR A 112 2.92 -21.75 -0.14
N CYS A 113 3.40 -22.22 1.01
CA CYS A 113 2.57 -22.61 2.13
C CYS A 113 2.32 -21.48 3.14
N GLY A 114 3.00 -20.34 3.01
CA GLY A 114 2.92 -19.24 3.98
C GLY A 114 3.26 -19.69 5.40
N ILE A 115 3.96 -20.82 5.53
CA ILE A 115 4.56 -21.30 6.76
C ILE A 115 5.85 -20.50 6.87
N GLY A 116 6.17 -19.97 8.05
CA GLY A 116 7.24 -18.99 8.14
C GLY A 116 6.74 -17.57 7.91
N HIS A 117 7.35 -16.65 8.64
CA HIS A 117 6.94 -15.26 8.60
C HIS A 117 7.25 -14.61 7.25
N TRP A 118 6.64 -13.47 6.95
CA TRP A 118 6.86 -12.61 5.76
C TRP A 118 8.33 -12.16 5.52
N TYR A 119 9.27 -12.65 6.34
CA TYR A 119 10.71 -12.42 6.30
C TYR A 119 11.55 -13.71 6.17
N SER A 120 10.96 -14.88 5.90
CA SER A 120 11.73 -16.09 5.57
C SER A 120 12.57 -15.90 4.30
N ALA A 121 13.52 -16.81 4.07
CA ALA A 121 14.64 -16.60 3.14
C ALA A 121 14.20 -16.22 1.71
N LYS A 122 14.28 -14.92 1.39
CA LYS A 122 13.86 -14.37 0.07
C LYS A 122 14.71 -14.87 -1.09
N HIS A 123 16.03 -15.00 -0.88
CA HIS A 123 16.99 -15.42 -1.89
C HIS A 123 18.04 -16.34 -1.27
N MET A 124 18.28 -17.50 -1.88
CA MET A 124 19.22 -18.51 -1.40
C MET A 124 20.02 -19.10 -2.55
N CYS A 125 21.30 -19.36 -2.31
CA CYS A 125 22.18 -20.03 -3.25
C CYS A 125 23.00 -21.08 -2.48
N TYR A 126 22.79 -22.35 -2.80
CA TYR A 126 23.49 -23.49 -2.22
C TYR A 126 24.49 -24.07 -3.22
N ASN A 127 25.68 -24.40 -2.72
CA ASN A 127 26.68 -25.19 -3.42
C ASN A 127 26.91 -26.48 -2.63
N ASP A 128 26.89 -27.61 -3.31
CA ASP A 128 26.91 -28.93 -2.66
C ASP A 128 28.33 -29.52 -2.70
N ASP A 129 29.10 -29.31 -1.62
CA ASP A 129 30.43 -29.91 -1.45
C ASP A 129 30.39 -31.24 -0.64
N PHE A 130 29.21 -31.77 -0.26
CA PHE A 130 29.14 -32.97 0.60
C PHE A 130 28.02 -33.94 0.20
N LYS A 131 28.42 -35.04 -0.46
CA LYS A 131 27.56 -36.16 -0.86
C LYS A 131 26.82 -36.80 0.32
N GLU A 132 25.52 -37.05 0.14
CA GLU A 132 24.93 -38.39 0.35
C GLU A 132 23.60 -38.55 -0.43
N THR A 133 23.66 -39.38 -1.48
CA THR A 133 22.57 -40.11 -2.16
C THR A 133 21.64 -39.40 -3.17
N VAL A 134 21.83 -39.82 -4.44
CA VAL A 134 20.92 -39.92 -5.61
C VAL A 134 20.76 -38.73 -6.58
N TYR A 135 21.10 -37.48 -6.24
CA TYR A 135 21.16 -36.41 -7.25
C TYR A 135 22.46 -35.60 -7.10
N GLU A 136 23.47 -35.86 -7.96
CA GLU A 136 24.69 -35.03 -8.03
C GLU A 136 24.33 -33.64 -8.60
N LYS A 137 23.98 -32.70 -7.70
CA LYS A 137 23.67 -31.30 -8.02
C LYS A 137 24.89 -30.43 -7.74
N LYS A 138 25.14 -29.44 -8.61
CA LYS A 138 26.32 -28.57 -8.53
C LYS A 138 26.01 -27.12 -8.19
N LEU A 139 24.77 -26.67 -8.36
CA LEU A 139 24.34 -25.34 -7.89
C LEU A 139 22.83 -25.26 -7.81
N ASP A 140 22.34 -24.76 -6.70
CA ASP A 140 20.92 -24.63 -6.40
C ASP A 140 20.59 -23.20 -5.98
N ILE A 141 19.61 -22.60 -6.62
CA ILE A 141 19.24 -21.19 -6.44
C ILE A 141 17.73 -21.09 -6.23
N PHE A 142 17.33 -20.35 -5.21
CA PHE A 142 15.95 -19.99 -4.95
C PHE A 142 15.86 -18.47 -4.82
N TYR A 143 14.84 -17.87 -5.42
CA TYR A 143 14.54 -16.47 -5.18
C TYR A 143 13.06 -16.16 -5.36
N GLU A 144 12.58 -15.23 -4.55
CA GLU A 144 11.30 -14.58 -4.72
C GLU A 144 11.43 -13.34 -5.63
N TYR A 145 10.41 -13.09 -6.42
CA TYR A 145 10.26 -11.87 -7.20
C TYR A 145 8.80 -11.41 -7.19
N ILE A 146 8.59 -10.11 -7.29
CA ILE A 146 7.26 -9.50 -7.20
C ILE A 146 6.90 -8.95 -8.59
N PRO A 147 6.34 -9.77 -9.50
CA PRO A 147 5.98 -9.29 -10.83
C PRO A 147 4.85 -8.26 -10.79
N GLN A 148 4.00 -8.28 -9.76
CA GLN A 148 2.87 -7.36 -9.58
C GLN A 148 2.73 -7.00 -8.10
N GLU A 149 2.21 -5.80 -7.79
CA GLU A 149 2.16 -5.23 -6.43
C GLU A 149 1.53 -6.13 -5.34
N LYS A 150 0.76 -7.17 -5.72
CA LYS A 150 0.04 -8.07 -4.81
C LYS A 150 0.23 -9.57 -5.08
N LYS A 151 1.13 -9.94 -6.00
CA LYS A 151 1.36 -11.35 -6.35
C LYS A 151 2.81 -11.71 -6.06
N HIS A 152 2.99 -12.57 -5.06
CA HIS A 152 4.30 -13.14 -4.72
C HIS A 152 4.57 -14.31 -5.65
N SER A 153 5.64 -14.21 -6.44
CA SER A 153 6.11 -15.28 -7.31
C SER A 153 7.49 -15.71 -6.84
N CYS A 154 7.82 -16.98 -7.02
CA CYS A 154 9.15 -17.48 -6.69
C CYS A 154 9.64 -18.45 -7.75
N THR A 155 10.95 -18.55 -7.86
CA THR A 155 11.62 -19.44 -8.80
C THR A 155 12.66 -20.24 -8.05
N GLN A 156 12.72 -21.54 -8.34
CA GLN A 156 13.84 -22.39 -7.99
C GLN A 156 14.54 -22.85 -9.25
N LEU A 157 15.86 -22.76 -9.26
CA LEU A 157 16.76 -23.24 -10.29
C LEU A 157 17.66 -24.32 -9.68
N SER A 158 17.67 -25.51 -10.28
CA SER A 158 18.56 -26.60 -9.89
C SER A 158 19.39 -27.04 -11.08
N ILE A 159 20.72 -26.98 -10.93
CA ILE A 159 21.69 -27.34 -11.97
C ILE A 159 22.44 -28.59 -11.55
N ALA A 160 22.26 -29.65 -12.32
CA ALA A 160 23.07 -30.87 -12.27
C ALA A 160 23.88 -31.01 -13.57
N ASN A 161 25.01 -31.72 -13.54
CA ASN A 161 26.09 -31.82 -14.55
C ASN A 161 25.77 -31.47 -16.03
N ASN A 162 24.59 -31.79 -16.58
CA ASN A 162 24.14 -31.35 -17.90
C ASN A 162 22.60 -31.16 -18.03
N SER A 163 21.91 -30.95 -16.91
CA SER A 163 20.46 -30.81 -16.82
C SER A 163 20.08 -29.64 -15.91
N THR A 164 19.26 -28.74 -16.43
CA THR A 164 18.75 -27.60 -15.67
C THR A 164 17.25 -27.76 -15.44
N THR A 165 16.82 -27.75 -14.18
CA THR A 165 15.41 -27.81 -13.82
C THR A 165 15.00 -26.50 -13.17
N TYR A 166 13.99 -25.83 -13.75
CA TYR A 166 13.36 -24.66 -13.17
C TYR A 166 11.98 -25.02 -12.62
N PHE A 167 11.68 -24.54 -11.43
CA PHE A 167 10.34 -24.49 -10.87
C PHE A 167 9.91 -23.03 -10.82
N PHE A 168 8.76 -22.73 -11.40
CA PHE A 168 8.20 -21.40 -11.38
C PHE A 168 6.86 -21.40 -10.66
N LEU A 169 6.72 -20.53 -9.67
CA LEU A 169 5.43 -20.15 -9.13
C LEU A 169 4.93 -18.90 -9.86
N ASP A 170 3.80 -19.03 -10.55
CA ASP A 170 3.10 -17.93 -11.20
C ASP A 170 3.96 -17.14 -12.20
N LEU A 171 4.66 -17.84 -13.09
CA LEU A 171 5.46 -17.23 -14.15
C LEU A 171 4.57 -16.36 -15.07
N PRO A 172 4.92 -15.08 -15.31
CA PRO A 172 4.18 -14.28 -16.28
C PRO A 172 4.27 -14.91 -17.69
N GLY A 173 3.11 -15.09 -18.34
CA GLY A 173 3.04 -15.68 -19.68
C GLY A 173 3.84 -14.91 -20.74
N SER A 174 4.03 -13.59 -20.55
CA SER A 174 4.89 -12.76 -21.41
C SER A 174 6.36 -13.18 -21.36
N VAL A 175 6.87 -13.62 -20.21
CA VAL A 175 8.25 -14.11 -20.05
C VAL A 175 8.42 -15.41 -20.82
N LEU A 176 7.50 -16.36 -20.65
CA LEU A 176 7.57 -17.65 -21.35
C LEU A 176 7.49 -17.45 -22.87
N ALA A 177 6.59 -16.59 -23.35
CA ALA A 177 6.46 -16.28 -24.77
C ALA A 177 7.74 -15.63 -25.35
N ARG A 178 8.35 -14.69 -24.61
CA ARG A 178 9.63 -14.07 -24.99
C ARG A 178 10.76 -15.09 -25.04
N PHE A 179 10.88 -15.94 -24.00
CA PHE A 179 11.87 -17.02 -23.97
C PHE A 179 11.72 -17.95 -25.17
N MET A 180 10.49 -18.40 -25.48
CA MET A 180 10.23 -19.26 -26.64
C MET A 180 10.58 -18.57 -27.96
N GLY A 181 10.26 -17.28 -28.11
CA GLY A 181 10.59 -16.51 -29.30
C GLY A 181 12.10 -16.33 -29.50
N ASP A 182 12.84 -16.10 -28.43
CA ASP A 182 14.29 -15.91 -28.47
C ASP A 182 15.02 -17.24 -28.70
N VAL A 183 14.59 -18.32 -28.03
CA VAL A 183 15.14 -19.66 -28.23
C VAL A 183 14.87 -20.21 -29.64
N ALA A 184 13.75 -19.83 -30.26
CA ALA A 184 13.46 -20.16 -31.66
C ALA A 184 14.45 -19.49 -32.64
N ARG A 185 15.02 -18.34 -32.26
CA ARG A 185 16.04 -17.62 -33.05
C ARG A 185 17.45 -18.13 -32.76
N ASP A 186 17.76 -18.37 -31.50
CA ASP A 186 19.04 -18.92 -31.05
C ASP A 186 18.83 -20.02 -30.01
N SER A 187 18.98 -21.27 -30.45
CA SER A 187 18.78 -22.44 -29.60
C SER A 187 19.76 -22.51 -28.42
N LYS A 188 20.91 -21.84 -28.50
CA LYS A 188 21.93 -21.82 -27.44
C LYS A 188 21.44 -21.12 -26.18
N LEU A 189 20.47 -20.20 -26.31
CA LEU A 189 19.87 -19.48 -25.19
C LEU A 189 19.16 -20.42 -24.20
N SER A 190 18.67 -21.58 -24.66
CA SER A 190 18.07 -22.59 -23.79
C SER A 190 19.06 -23.21 -22.79
N THR A 191 20.36 -23.13 -23.07
CA THR A 191 21.43 -23.66 -22.21
C THR A 191 22.22 -22.58 -21.49
N ARG A 192 21.90 -21.31 -21.75
CA ARG A 192 22.62 -20.18 -21.20
C ARG A 192 22.22 -19.97 -19.75
N PHE A 193 23.21 -20.01 -18.87
CA PHE A 193 23.01 -19.76 -17.44
C PHE A 193 22.36 -18.38 -17.21
N PHE A 194 21.35 -18.34 -16.34
CA PHE A 194 20.63 -17.13 -15.92
C PHE A 194 19.84 -16.38 -16.99
N TYR A 195 19.74 -16.90 -18.21
CA TYR A 195 19.00 -16.20 -19.26
C TYR A 195 17.50 -16.06 -18.96
N MET A 196 16.88 -17.10 -18.39
CA MET A 196 15.49 -17.02 -17.97
C MET A 196 15.29 -16.03 -16.81
N ASP A 197 16.22 -16.03 -15.85
CA ASP A 197 16.20 -15.17 -14.67
C ASP A 197 16.34 -13.68 -15.03
N THR A 198 17.17 -13.35 -16.04
CA THR A 198 17.27 -11.98 -16.57
C THR A 198 16.01 -11.55 -17.32
N LEU A 199 15.34 -12.45 -18.04
CA LEU A 199 14.04 -12.16 -18.66
C LEU A 199 12.97 -11.87 -17.61
N ILE A 200 12.93 -12.63 -16.51
CA ILE A 200 12.03 -12.39 -15.38
C ILE A 200 12.29 -11.02 -14.76
N ALA A 201 13.56 -10.68 -14.52
CA ALA A 201 13.95 -9.40 -13.95
C ALA A 201 13.60 -8.21 -14.87
N ASP A 202 13.87 -8.33 -16.18
CA ASP A 202 13.50 -7.30 -17.17
C ASP A 202 11.98 -7.10 -17.25
N GLU A 203 11.19 -8.19 -17.21
CA GLU A 203 9.72 -8.08 -17.22
C GLU A 203 9.18 -7.40 -15.96
N ALA A 204 9.76 -7.72 -14.80
CA ALA A 204 9.40 -7.08 -13.54
C ALA A 204 9.73 -5.57 -13.59
N MET A 205 10.92 -5.21 -14.10
CA MET A 205 11.34 -3.83 -14.33
C MET A 205 10.33 -3.06 -15.21
N ARG A 206 9.97 -3.63 -16.37
CA ARG A 206 8.99 -3.02 -17.28
C ARG A 206 7.63 -2.80 -16.61
N THR A 207 7.21 -3.75 -15.79
CA THR A 207 5.94 -3.65 -15.06
C THR A 207 5.97 -2.51 -14.04
N TRP A 208 7.05 -2.35 -13.27
CA TRP A 208 7.19 -1.22 -12.35
C TRP A 208 7.29 0.13 -13.07
N GLN A 209 8.03 0.20 -14.18
CA GLN A 209 8.07 1.41 -15.01
C GLN A 209 6.67 1.84 -15.45
N LYS A 210 5.85 0.89 -15.90
CA LYS A 210 4.46 1.14 -16.29
C LYS A 210 3.61 1.59 -15.10
N ASN A 211 3.71 0.92 -13.96
CA ASN A 211 2.94 1.29 -12.76
C ASN A 211 3.30 2.70 -12.26
N ILE A 212 4.59 3.03 -12.22
CA ILE A 212 5.06 4.38 -11.84
C ILE A 212 4.54 5.43 -12.84
N ALA A 213 4.54 5.13 -14.14
CA ALA A 213 4.02 6.04 -15.15
C ALA A 213 2.50 6.29 -15.01
N LEU A 214 1.73 5.27 -14.67
CA LEU A 214 0.29 5.38 -14.39
C LEU A 214 0.04 6.26 -13.17
N LYS A 215 0.68 5.96 -12.04
CA LYS A 215 0.54 6.72 -10.79
C LYS A 215 1.03 8.17 -10.92
N ARG A 216 2.07 8.40 -11.73
CA ARG A 216 2.51 9.76 -12.08
C ARG A 216 1.42 10.52 -12.83
N THR A 217 0.70 9.85 -13.73
CA THR A 217 -0.37 10.48 -14.51
C THR A 217 -1.56 10.82 -13.60
N GLU A 218 -1.88 9.95 -12.65
CA GLU A 218 -2.86 10.20 -11.60
C GLU A 218 -2.47 11.41 -10.73
N LEU A 219 -1.22 11.47 -10.24
CA LEU A 219 -0.71 12.63 -9.48
C LEU A 219 -0.89 13.94 -10.26
N LYS A 220 -0.52 13.96 -11.54
CA LYS A 220 -0.67 15.14 -12.41
C LYS A 220 -2.12 15.54 -12.61
N SER A 221 -3.05 14.58 -12.62
CA SER A 221 -4.47 14.88 -12.72
C SER A 221 -5.00 15.51 -11.43
N LEU A 222 -4.57 15.00 -10.28
CA LEU A 222 -4.90 15.55 -8.97
C LEU A 222 -4.33 16.96 -8.79
N ASP A 223 -3.08 17.20 -9.22
CA ASP A 223 -2.45 18.52 -9.19
C ASP A 223 -3.31 19.59 -9.87
N LYS A 224 -3.86 19.30 -11.05
CA LYS A 224 -4.73 20.24 -11.78
C LYS A 224 -6.02 20.55 -11.03
N THR A 225 -6.64 19.54 -10.39
CA THR A 225 -7.90 19.74 -9.68
C THR A 225 -7.76 20.59 -8.41
N ILE A 226 -6.58 20.58 -7.79
CA ILE A 226 -6.31 21.34 -6.56
C ILE A 226 -6.17 22.84 -6.86
N ASP A 227 -5.56 23.20 -7.99
CA ASP A 227 -5.37 24.60 -8.37
C ASP A 227 -6.72 25.30 -8.67
N ASP A 228 -7.74 24.55 -9.09
CA ASP A 228 -9.04 25.08 -9.53
C ASP A 228 -10.15 25.05 -8.46
N SER A 229 -9.98 24.40 -7.31
CA SER A 229 -11.10 24.13 -6.36
C SER A 229 -10.82 24.43 -4.88
N LYS A 230 -11.87 24.85 -4.16
CA LYS A 230 -11.90 24.84 -2.69
C LYS A 230 -11.75 23.40 -2.20
N VAL A 231 -10.89 23.20 -1.19
CA VAL A 231 -10.55 21.91 -0.53
C VAL A 231 -11.63 20.83 -0.70
N ASN A 232 -11.38 19.86 -1.59
CA ASN A 232 -12.26 18.70 -1.79
C ASN A 232 -11.74 17.49 -0.99
N ASN A 233 -12.56 16.96 -0.09
CA ASN A 233 -12.24 15.78 0.72
C ASN A 233 -11.93 14.53 -0.12
N GLN A 234 -12.47 14.45 -1.35
CA GLN A 234 -12.20 13.34 -2.26
C GLN A 234 -10.75 13.36 -2.75
N SER A 235 -10.26 14.51 -3.22
CA SER A 235 -8.88 14.67 -3.68
C SER A 235 -7.86 14.39 -2.57
N LEU A 236 -8.19 14.71 -1.31
CA LEU A 236 -7.35 14.37 -0.16
C LEU A 236 -7.26 12.84 0.05
N ARG A 237 -8.38 12.12 -0.06
CA ARG A 237 -8.38 10.64 0.04
C ARG A 237 -7.60 9.99 -1.08
N GLU A 238 -7.73 10.50 -2.31
CA GLU A 238 -6.99 10.02 -3.48
C GLU A 238 -5.49 10.25 -3.32
N LEU A 239 -5.07 11.42 -2.84
CA LEU A 239 -3.65 11.67 -2.53
C LEU A 239 -3.10 10.74 -1.44
N HIS A 240 -3.86 10.46 -0.38
CA HIS A 240 -3.44 9.51 0.65
C HIS A 240 -3.35 8.07 0.14
N ALA A 241 -4.30 7.66 -0.70
CA ALA A 241 -4.24 6.36 -1.37
C ALA A 241 -2.99 6.25 -2.25
N LEU A 242 -2.71 7.29 -3.03
CA LEU A 242 -1.53 7.38 -3.88
C LEU A 242 -0.22 7.38 -3.05
N ALA A 243 -0.19 8.07 -1.91
CA ALA A 243 0.95 8.06 -0.99
C ALA A 243 1.25 6.64 -0.48
N ARG A 244 0.22 5.88 -0.10
CA ARG A 244 0.37 4.47 0.29
C ARG A 244 0.95 3.63 -0.85
N GLU A 245 0.50 3.86 -2.08
CA GLU A 245 0.97 3.13 -3.25
C GLU A 245 2.44 3.44 -3.58
N TRP A 246 2.88 4.70 -3.43
CA TRP A 246 4.30 5.06 -3.55
C TRP A 246 5.17 4.30 -2.54
N HIS A 247 4.71 4.16 -1.29
CA HIS A 247 5.43 3.39 -0.27
C HIS A 247 5.53 1.90 -0.62
N ILE A 248 4.45 1.30 -1.14
CA ILE A 248 4.46 -0.11 -1.58
C ILE A 248 5.46 -0.30 -2.71
N LEU A 249 5.44 0.57 -3.73
CA LEU A 249 6.38 0.50 -4.84
C LEU A 249 7.84 0.74 -4.39
N ALA A 250 8.08 1.66 -3.46
CA ALA A 250 9.41 1.90 -2.90
C ALA A 250 9.97 0.63 -2.22
N ARG A 251 9.14 -0.06 -1.44
CA ARG A 251 9.50 -1.33 -0.82
C ARG A 251 9.82 -2.39 -1.87
N ASN A 252 8.97 -2.53 -2.89
CA ASN A 252 9.16 -3.52 -3.95
C ASN A 252 10.43 -3.28 -4.78
N LEU A 253 10.77 -2.02 -5.09
CA LEU A 253 12.05 -1.68 -5.74
C LEU A 253 13.26 -1.95 -4.83
N SER A 254 13.12 -1.72 -3.52
CA SER A 254 14.18 -2.05 -2.57
C SER A 254 14.45 -3.56 -2.55
N ASP A 255 13.40 -4.37 -2.48
CA ASP A 255 13.50 -5.84 -2.58
C ASP A 255 14.09 -6.28 -3.92
N TYR A 256 13.68 -5.65 -5.04
CA TYR A 256 14.25 -5.94 -6.34
C TYR A 256 15.74 -5.57 -6.45
N SER A 257 16.16 -4.46 -5.83
CA SER A 257 17.59 -4.11 -5.77
C SER A 257 18.40 -5.16 -5.01
N ALA A 258 17.82 -5.77 -3.96
CA ALA A 258 18.45 -6.87 -3.24
C ALA A 258 18.51 -8.13 -4.11
N LEU A 259 17.46 -8.42 -4.88
CA LEU A 259 17.43 -9.53 -5.85
C LEU A 259 18.51 -9.36 -6.92
N LEU A 260 18.68 -8.17 -7.50
CA LEU A 260 19.72 -7.92 -8.52
C LEU A 260 21.12 -8.08 -7.96
N LYS A 261 21.36 -7.62 -6.72
CA LYS A 261 22.64 -7.87 -6.02
C LYS A 261 22.86 -9.36 -5.82
N PHE A 262 21.82 -10.08 -5.41
CA PHE A 262 21.87 -11.53 -5.28
C PHE A 262 22.19 -12.21 -6.63
N PHE A 263 21.58 -11.80 -7.74
CA PHE A 263 21.90 -12.32 -9.08
C PHE A 263 23.37 -12.10 -9.45
N LYS A 264 23.90 -10.91 -9.17
CA LYS A 264 25.32 -10.60 -9.41
C LYS A 264 26.24 -11.51 -8.58
N THR A 265 25.94 -11.70 -7.29
CA THR A 265 26.73 -12.59 -6.40
C THR A 265 26.61 -14.06 -6.82
N SER A 266 25.41 -14.55 -7.10
CA SER A 266 25.15 -15.94 -7.50
C SER A 266 25.78 -16.28 -8.85
N SER A 267 25.74 -15.35 -9.82
CA SER A 267 26.42 -15.54 -11.10
C SER A 267 27.93 -15.64 -10.93
N SER A 268 28.53 -14.78 -10.10
CA SER A 268 29.97 -14.83 -9.82
C SER A 268 30.38 -16.15 -9.17
N ARG A 269 29.55 -16.69 -8.26
CA ARG A 269 29.76 -18.01 -7.66
C ARG A 269 29.70 -19.15 -8.69
N TYR A 270 28.69 -19.15 -9.55
CA TYR A 270 28.56 -20.16 -10.60
C TYR A 270 29.80 -20.20 -11.51
N TYR A 271 30.25 -19.04 -12.00
CA TYR A 271 31.40 -19.01 -12.90
C TYR A 271 32.72 -19.37 -12.19
N ALA A 272 32.88 -19.04 -10.91
CA ALA A 272 34.03 -19.48 -10.13
C ALA A 272 34.09 -21.02 -9.97
N LEU A 273 32.93 -21.69 -9.90
CA LEU A 273 32.86 -23.16 -9.80
C LEU A 273 33.11 -23.88 -11.14
N THR A 274 32.99 -23.18 -12.26
CA THR A 274 32.99 -23.77 -13.61
C THR A 274 34.34 -23.64 -14.32
N ASP A 275 35.45 -23.47 -13.58
CA ASP A 275 36.79 -22.97 -13.96
C ASP A 275 37.58 -23.67 -15.13
N SER A 276 36.97 -24.54 -15.94
CA SER A 276 37.68 -25.35 -16.95
C SER A 276 37.74 -24.80 -18.39
N HIS A 277 36.93 -23.80 -18.78
CA HIS A 277 36.95 -23.17 -20.12
C HIS A 277 36.69 -21.64 -20.12
N ALA A 278 37.53 -20.89 -19.40
CA ALA A 278 37.42 -19.44 -19.21
C ALA A 278 37.19 -18.59 -20.48
N SER A 279 37.63 -19.03 -21.67
CA SER A 279 37.52 -18.24 -22.92
C SER A 279 36.13 -18.29 -23.58
N LYS A 280 35.37 -19.38 -23.45
CA LYS A 280 34.07 -19.55 -24.13
C LYS A 280 32.94 -18.80 -23.43
N TRP A 281 33.00 -18.72 -22.11
CA TRP A 281 31.96 -18.07 -21.29
C TRP A 281 32.22 -16.58 -21.07
N ALA A 282 33.37 -16.04 -21.46
CA ALA A 282 33.70 -14.63 -21.28
C ALA A 282 32.68 -13.68 -21.93
N LEU A 283 32.20 -14.01 -23.14
CA LEU A 283 31.15 -13.27 -23.83
C LEU A 283 29.79 -13.36 -23.11
N ASP A 284 29.44 -14.54 -22.60
CA ASP A 284 28.18 -14.76 -21.87
C ASP A 284 28.17 -14.03 -20.52
N ILE A 285 29.30 -14.05 -19.81
CA ILE A 285 29.55 -13.31 -18.57
C ILE A 285 29.43 -11.81 -18.82
N MET A 286 30.10 -11.29 -19.85
CA MET A 286 30.07 -9.87 -20.19
C MET A 286 28.64 -9.41 -20.50
N SER A 287 27.90 -10.17 -21.32
CA SER A 287 26.52 -9.83 -21.67
C SER A 287 25.56 -9.96 -20.47
N LEU A 288 25.75 -10.95 -19.60
CA LEU A 288 24.96 -11.09 -18.36
C LEU A 288 25.22 -9.91 -17.42
N ASN A 289 26.49 -9.57 -17.18
CA ASN A 289 26.87 -8.44 -16.34
C ASN A 289 26.34 -7.12 -16.89
N GLY A 290 26.45 -6.87 -18.19
CA GLY A 290 25.90 -5.66 -18.81
C GLY A 290 24.37 -5.55 -18.64
N THR A 291 23.66 -6.68 -18.72
CA THR A 291 22.20 -6.71 -18.48
C THR A 291 21.88 -6.41 -17.01
N LEU A 292 22.59 -7.04 -16.07
CA LEU A 292 22.39 -6.80 -14.63
C LEU A 292 22.75 -5.37 -14.22
N GLU A 293 23.81 -4.79 -14.80
CA GLU A 293 24.21 -3.39 -14.57
C GLU A 293 23.16 -2.42 -15.10
N TYR A 294 22.61 -2.67 -16.29
CA TYR A 294 21.49 -1.90 -16.83
C TYR A 294 20.26 -1.95 -15.91
N LEU A 295 19.90 -3.15 -15.44
CA LEU A 295 18.75 -3.34 -14.55
C LEU A 295 18.97 -2.67 -13.19
N ASP A 296 20.18 -2.73 -12.63
CA ASP A 296 20.52 -2.08 -11.36
C ASP A 296 20.48 -0.56 -11.48
N SER A 297 21.10 0.00 -12.53
CA SER A 297 21.05 1.43 -12.82
C SER A 297 19.61 1.93 -13.03
N SER A 298 18.80 1.15 -13.77
CA SER A 298 17.38 1.45 -13.97
C SER A 298 16.59 1.40 -12.65
N CYS A 299 16.85 0.41 -11.80
CA CYS A 299 16.23 0.30 -10.47
C CYS A 299 16.55 1.51 -9.58
N GLN A 300 17.81 1.96 -9.60
CA GLN A 300 18.22 3.16 -8.86
C GLN A 300 17.49 4.40 -9.38
N SER A 301 17.42 4.57 -10.70
CA SER A 301 16.68 5.67 -11.33
C SER A 301 15.20 5.69 -10.92
N LEU A 302 14.53 4.53 -10.93
CA LEU A 302 13.14 4.43 -10.49
C LEU A 302 12.98 4.72 -8.99
N THR A 303 13.91 4.29 -8.15
CA THR A 303 13.91 4.62 -6.71
C THR A 303 13.93 6.13 -6.49
N TYR A 304 14.76 6.86 -7.24
CA TYR A 304 14.79 8.33 -7.17
C TYR A 304 13.47 8.95 -7.62
N LEU A 305 12.89 8.46 -8.72
CA LEU A 305 11.59 8.96 -9.20
C LEU A 305 10.46 8.73 -8.20
N ILE A 306 10.40 7.55 -7.57
CA ILE A 306 9.41 7.28 -6.52
C ILE A 306 9.60 8.21 -5.33
N SER A 307 10.84 8.46 -4.91
CA SER A 307 11.14 9.40 -3.82
C SER A 307 10.64 10.81 -4.14
N ASP A 308 10.90 11.32 -5.35
CA ASP A 308 10.42 12.62 -5.81
C ASP A 308 8.87 12.67 -5.83
N TYR A 309 8.21 11.70 -6.45
CA TYR A 309 6.74 11.69 -6.50
C TYR A 309 6.08 11.49 -5.14
N SER A 310 6.67 10.68 -4.26
CA SER A 310 6.23 10.53 -2.89
C SER A 310 6.37 11.84 -2.12
N GLY A 311 7.50 12.55 -2.28
CA GLY A 311 7.73 13.87 -1.70
C GLY A 311 6.71 14.89 -2.18
N ARG A 312 6.46 14.95 -3.49
CA ARG A 312 5.44 15.83 -4.08
C ARG A 312 4.04 15.52 -3.56
N THR A 313 3.66 14.25 -3.51
CA THR A 313 2.35 13.82 -2.98
C THR A 313 2.18 14.29 -1.54
N LYS A 314 3.22 14.12 -0.70
CA LYS A 314 3.22 14.61 0.69
C LYS A 314 3.06 16.14 0.75
N THR A 315 3.83 16.89 -0.02
CA THR A 315 3.71 18.36 -0.08
C THR A 315 2.31 18.81 -0.46
N ARG A 316 1.62 18.10 -1.37
CA ARG A 316 0.24 18.41 -1.74
C ARG A 316 -0.75 18.13 -0.61
N ILE A 317 -0.59 17.01 0.08
CA ILE A 317 -1.38 16.68 1.28
C ILE A 317 -1.22 17.79 2.32
N ASP A 318 0.02 18.18 2.62
CA ASP A 318 0.33 19.23 3.61
C ASP A 318 -0.29 20.59 3.20
N LEU A 319 -0.21 20.96 1.91
CA LEU A 319 -0.84 22.17 1.37
C LEU A 319 -2.37 22.15 1.59
N LEU A 320 -3.04 21.05 1.27
CA LEU A 320 -4.48 20.92 1.46
C LEU A 320 -4.88 21.05 2.93
N TYR A 321 -4.10 20.48 3.85
CA TYR A 321 -4.34 20.66 5.29
C TYR A 321 -4.19 22.12 5.72
N HIS A 322 -3.16 22.82 5.24
CA HIS A 322 -2.98 24.25 5.53
C HIS A 322 -4.14 25.10 4.98
N LEU A 323 -4.60 24.84 3.75
CA LEU A 323 -5.75 25.53 3.16
C LEU A 323 -7.05 25.25 3.93
N ALA A 324 -7.27 24.01 4.36
CA ALA A 324 -8.42 23.64 5.18
C ALA A 324 -8.43 24.41 6.51
N SER A 325 -7.29 24.43 7.20
CA SER A 325 -7.13 25.16 8.47
C SER A 325 -7.30 26.67 8.29
N GLN A 326 -6.83 27.23 7.17
CA GLN A 326 -7.01 28.64 6.85
C GLN A 326 -8.49 28.98 6.61
N SER A 327 -9.21 28.14 5.87
CA SER A 327 -10.66 28.31 5.63
C SER A 327 -11.46 28.23 6.93
N GLU A 328 -11.11 27.31 7.83
CA GLU A 328 -11.74 27.18 9.14
C GLU A 328 -11.48 28.42 10.01
N SER A 329 -10.25 28.92 10.00
CA SER A 329 -9.87 30.15 10.72
C SER A 329 -10.60 31.39 10.19
N GLN A 330 -10.80 31.49 8.87
CA GLN A 330 -11.61 32.56 8.26
C GLN A 330 -13.07 32.48 8.69
N SER A 331 -13.66 31.27 8.64
CA SER A 331 -15.04 31.05 9.07
C SER A 331 -15.23 31.37 10.56
N ALA A 332 -14.28 30.98 11.41
CA ALA A 332 -14.29 31.32 12.84
C ALA A 332 -14.18 32.84 13.08
N ARG A 333 -13.37 33.54 12.27
CA ARG A 333 -13.25 35.00 12.33
C ARG A 333 -14.54 35.70 11.92
N GLU A 334 -15.17 35.26 10.84
CA GLU A 334 -16.47 35.78 10.39
C GLU A 334 -17.55 35.53 11.46
N LEU A 335 -17.58 34.35 12.05
CA LEU A 335 -18.50 34.03 13.15
C LEU A 335 -18.25 34.93 14.38
N ALA A 336 -16.99 35.17 14.74
CA ALA A 336 -16.64 36.06 15.84
C ALA A 336 -17.03 37.52 15.54
N GLU A 337 -16.95 37.96 14.28
CA GLU A 337 -17.39 39.29 13.85
C GLU A 337 -18.92 39.43 13.90
N LEU A 338 -19.65 38.44 13.38
CA LEU A 338 -21.11 38.38 13.48
C LEU A 338 -21.57 38.35 14.95
N ALA A 339 -20.94 37.54 15.80
CA ALA A 339 -21.23 37.50 17.23
C ALA A 339 -20.92 38.83 17.94
N ARG A 340 -19.87 39.54 17.50
CA ARG A 340 -19.55 40.89 18.01
C ARG A 340 -20.60 41.92 17.59
N GLN A 341 -21.07 41.88 16.35
CA GLN A 341 -22.15 42.76 15.87
C GLN A 341 -23.46 42.48 16.61
N ASP A 342 -23.81 41.20 16.79
CA ASP A 342 -25.00 40.78 17.55
C ASP A 342 -24.92 41.22 19.01
N SER A 343 -23.74 41.08 19.65
CA SER A 343 -23.50 41.59 21.00
C SER A 343 -23.68 43.10 21.11
N ALA A 344 -23.28 43.87 20.08
CA ALA A 344 -23.49 45.31 20.05
C ALA A 344 -24.97 45.66 19.90
N ALA A 345 -25.70 44.96 19.02
CA ALA A 345 -27.14 45.12 18.88
C ALA A 345 -27.88 44.78 20.19
N MET A 346 -27.52 43.69 20.86
CA MET A 346 -28.07 43.30 22.17
C MET A 346 -27.84 44.40 23.21
N LEU A 347 -26.66 45.02 23.23
CA LEU A 347 -26.36 46.13 24.13
C LEU A 347 -27.26 47.34 23.86
N THR A 348 -27.53 47.66 22.58
CA THR A 348 -28.44 48.77 22.24
C THR A 348 -29.88 48.48 22.67
N ILE A 349 -30.40 47.28 22.46
CA ILE A 349 -31.74 46.89 22.90
C ILE A 349 -31.85 46.99 24.43
N ALA A 350 -30.85 46.48 25.16
CA ALA A 350 -30.81 46.57 26.62
C ALA A 350 -30.75 48.03 27.11
N ALA A 351 -30.03 48.91 26.42
CA ALA A 351 -30.02 50.33 26.75
C ALA A 351 -31.39 50.99 26.52
N VAL A 352 -32.08 50.63 25.43
CA VAL A 352 -33.43 51.12 25.13
C VAL A 352 -34.44 50.65 26.19
N THR A 353 -34.41 49.38 26.59
CA THR A 353 -35.32 48.86 27.62
C THR A 353 -35.07 49.54 28.97
N LEU A 354 -33.81 49.74 29.37
CA LEU A 354 -33.44 50.46 30.59
C LEU A 354 -33.94 51.91 30.60
N LEU A 355 -33.95 52.58 29.43
CA LEU A 355 -34.47 53.95 29.30
C LEU A 355 -35.99 54.01 29.53
N PHE A 356 -36.74 53.06 28.96
CA PHE A 356 -38.20 53.06 29.04
C PHE A 356 -38.76 52.50 30.35
N LEU A 357 -38.05 51.55 30.98
CA LEU A 357 -38.49 50.86 32.20
C LEU A 357 -38.99 51.80 33.32
N PRO A 358 -38.24 52.83 33.76
CA PRO A 358 -38.71 53.74 34.83
C PRO A 358 -39.90 54.58 34.40
N GLY A 359 -39.96 55.00 33.14
CA GLY A 359 -41.09 55.76 32.58
C GLY A 359 -42.37 54.94 32.58
N THR A 360 -42.32 53.68 32.12
CA THR A 360 -43.48 52.77 32.15
C THR A 360 -43.93 52.42 33.57
N PHE A 361 -43.00 52.24 34.52
CA PHE A 361 -43.33 51.96 35.92
C PHE A 361 -44.12 53.11 36.55
N ILE A 362 -43.64 54.33 36.35
CA ILE A 362 -44.28 55.53 36.89
C ILE A 362 -45.63 55.80 36.19
N ALA A 363 -45.70 55.61 34.87
CA ALA A 363 -46.96 55.72 34.13
C ALA A 363 -48.03 54.72 34.61
N SER A 364 -47.63 53.48 34.93
CA SER A 364 -48.53 52.45 35.48
C SER A 364 -49.05 52.83 36.87
N ILE A 365 -48.18 53.33 37.76
CA ILE A 365 -48.58 53.82 39.09
C ILE A 365 -49.58 54.99 38.97
N LEU A 366 -49.34 55.92 38.05
CA LEU A 366 -50.23 57.07 37.86
C LEU A 366 -51.54 56.69 37.15
N SER A 367 -51.52 55.66 36.30
CA SER A 367 -52.71 55.12 35.62
C SER A 367 -53.70 54.47 36.59
N THR A 368 -53.24 53.95 37.73
CA THR A 368 -54.08 53.23 38.69
C THR A 368 -54.71 54.13 39.74
N THR A 369 -54.24 55.37 39.91
CA THR A 369 -54.58 56.16 41.11
C THR A 369 -55.04 57.61 40.88
N ILE A 370 -55.04 58.18 39.65
CA ILE A 370 -55.25 59.64 39.49
C ILE A 370 -56.29 60.07 38.42
N PHE A 371 -56.85 59.18 37.59
CA PHE A 371 -57.90 59.56 36.63
C PHE A 371 -59.30 59.28 37.18
N ASN A 372 -59.98 60.33 37.65
CA ASN A 372 -61.43 60.32 37.83
C ASN A 372 -62.05 61.13 36.68
N PHE A 373 -62.65 60.44 35.69
CA PHE A 373 -63.39 61.08 34.61
C PHE A 373 -64.82 61.35 35.09
N ALA A 374 -65.01 62.44 35.81
CA ALA A 374 -66.32 63.03 36.02
C ALA A 374 -66.38 64.32 35.20
N ASP A 375 -67.34 64.35 34.26
CA ASP A 375 -67.87 65.51 33.55
C ASP A 375 -66.99 66.18 32.47
N GLY A 376 -67.05 65.61 31.26
CA GLY A 376 -67.33 66.33 30.00
C GLY A 376 -66.35 67.38 29.44
N GLU A 377 -65.40 67.92 30.20
CA GLU A 377 -64.43 68.91 29.73
C GLU A 377 -62.99 68.52 30.08
N MET A 378 -62.08 68.61 29.11
CA MET A 378 -60.67 68.29 29.26
C MET A 378 -59.95 69.30 30.17
N GLN A 379 -60.08 69.15 31.50
CA GLN A 379 -59.28 69.91 32.45
C GLN A 379 -57.94 69.21 32.70
N VAL A 380 -56.88 69.77 32.10
CA VAL A 380 -55.50 69.41 32.41
C VAL A 380 -55.22 69.71 33.88
N TYR A 381 -54.92 68.68 34.67
CA TYR A 381 -54.75 68.76 36.13
C TYR A 381 -53.64 69.76 36.53
N ARG A 382 -53.91 70.64 37.51
CA ARG A 382 -52.99 71.69 38.02
C ARG A 382 -51.61 71.16 38.51
N LYS A 383 -51.49 69.86 38.80
CA LYS A 383 -50.25 69.19 39.28
C LYS A 383 -49.59 68.23 38.27
N TRP A 384 -49.83 68.40 36.96
CA TRP A 384 -49.16 67.63 35.91
C TRP A 384 -47.61 67.59 36.05
N TRP A 385 -47.02 68.62 36.66
CA TRP A 385 -45.59 68.72 36.97
C TRP A 385 -45.02 67.59 37.86
N ILE A 386 -45.84 66.86 38.62
CA ILE A 386 -45.36 65.73 39.44
C ILE A 386 -44.81 64.60 38.58
N PHE A 387 -45.40 64.37 37.40
CA PHE A 387 -44.94 63.34 36.47
C PHE A 387 -43.48 63.56 36.02
N PRO A 388 -43.11 64.69 35.38
CA PRO A 388 -41.72 64.92 34.99
C PRO A 388 -40.78 65.05 36.19
N VAL A 389 -41.23 65.62 37.32
CA VAL A 389 -40.41 65.76 38.54
C VAL A 389 -40.03 64.41 39.15
N THR A 390 -40.85 63.37 38.98
CA THR A 390 -40.57 62.05 39.54
C THR A 390 -39.86 61.14 38.54
N VAL A 391 -40.21 61.23 37.25
CA VAL A 391 -39.62 60.40 36.18
C VAL A 391 -38.16 60.76 35.95
N VAL A 392 -37.83 62.04 35.79
CA VAL A 392 -36.45 62.48 35.48
C VAL A 392 -35.40 61.97 36.48
N PRO A 393 -35.56 62.11 37.81
CA PRO A 393 -34.56 61.63 38.76
C PRO A 393 -34.46 60.10 38.79
N PHE A 394 -35.55 59.37 38.60
CA PHE A 394 -35.52 57.90 38.55
C PHE A 394 -34.76 57.40 37.32
N THR A 395 -34.97 58.02 36.17
CA THR A 395 -34.23 57.72 34.94
C THR A 395 -32.74 58.04 35.12
N ILE A 396 -32.40 59.19 35.72
CA ILE A 396 -31.01 59.55 36.04
C ILE A 396 -30.37 58.49 36.94
N LEU A 397 -31.07 58.01 37.98
CA LEU A 397 -30.56 57.00 38.91
C LEU A 397 -30.23 55.68 38.19
N VAL A 398 -31.10 55.22 37.29
CA VAL A 398 -30.86 54.00 36.48
C VAL A 398 -29.62 54.16 35.60
N PHE A 399 -29.44 55.32 34.93
CA PHE A 399 -28.25 55.58 34.12
C PHE A 399 -26.98 55.70 34.96
N VAL A 400 -27.03 56.36 36.12
CA VAL A 400 -25.88 56.47 37.05
C VAL A 400 -25.45 55.10 37.55
N ALA A 401 -26.40 54.24 37.94
CA ALA A 401 -26.12 52.87 38.36
C ALA A 401 -25.48 52.04 37.23
N TRP A 402 -25.97 52.19 35.98
CA TRP A 402 -25.41 51.54 34.81
C TRP A 402 -23.98 52.01 34.50
N PHE A 403 -23.73 53.33 34.48
CA PHE A 403 -22.40 53.90 34.23
C PHE A 403 -21.39 53.48 35.30
N ALA A 404 -21.78 53.47 36.58
CA ALA A 404 -20.95 53.01 37.67
C ALA A 404 -20.57 51.52 37.52
N TRP A 405 -21.52 50.67 37.13
CA TRP A 405 -21.27 49.25 36.87
C TRP A 405 -20.33 49.05 35.66
N LEU A 406 -20.53 49.82 34.59
CA LEU A 406 -19.69 49.77 33.39
C LEU A 406 -18.23 50.19 33.69
N ALA A 407 -18.05 51.25 34.48
CA ALA A 407 -16.74 51.75 34.90
C ALA A 407 -15.97 50.72 35.74
N GLN A 408 -16.63 50.07 36.70
CA GLN A 408 -16.03 48.98 37.49
C GLN A 408 -15.62 47.78 36.64
N LYS A 409 -16.40 47.46 35.60
CA LYS A 409 -16.11 46.32 34.71
C LYS A 409 -14.96 46.59 33.74
N ARG A 410 -14.74 47.85 33.33
CA ARG A 410 -13.58 48.27 32.53
C ARG A 410 -12.28 48.24 33.34
N GLY A 411 -12.28 48.75 34.58
CA GLY A 411 -11.09 48.73 35.44
C GLY A 411 -10.57 47.33 35.81
N LYS A 412 -11.41 46.29 35.73
CA LYS A 412 -11.00 44.89 35.94
C LYS A 412 -10.40 44.20 34.70
N ARG A 413 -10.54 44.77 33.51
CA ARG A 413 -10.05 44.19 32.25
C ARG A 413 -8.62 44.58 31.91
N ASP A 414 -8.15 45.71 32.44
CA ASP A 414 -6.78 46.24 32.23
C ASP A 414 -5.74 45.68 33.23
N TYR A 415 -6.17 44.83 34.17
CA TYR A 415 -5.31 44.22 35.21
C TYR A 415 -5.07 42.70 35.01
N LYS A 416 -5.41 42.14 33.84
CA LYS A 416 -5.25 40.71 33.55
C LYS A 416 -4.43 40.45 32.30
#